data_AF-A0A9D8L1M4-F1
#
_entry.id   AF-A0A9D8L1M4-F1
#
_cell.length_a   1.000
_cell.length_b   1.000
_cell.length_c   1.000
_cell.angle_alpha   90.00
_cell.angle_beta   90.00
_cell.angle_gamma   90.00
#
_symmetry.space_group_name_H-M   'P 1'
#
loop_
_entity.id
_entity.type
_entity.pdbx_description
1 polymer ?
#
loop_
_entity_poly.entity_id
_entity_poly.type
_entity_poly.pdbx_seq_one_letter_code
_entity_poly.pdbx_strand_id
1 'polypeptide(L)'
;ASTITQQVAKNFLLTSDQTIDRKIKEAILALRIEQAYSKDKILELYMNEIFLGLGAYGVAAASLQYFDKSVHELTLAEMAYLAALPKGPNNYNPFRYPDRAIERRNWVIDRMVENGYATAAEGEAAKKTPLGVKARSASPHIFAADYFVEEERRELNAMYGETTLYEGGLSVRTSLDPAVQVMARQALIDGLVKFDTAQGFRGPVTHLDDVTGSADWGPKLGGIPALSDVIEWRLAVVLSVDADKATIGLQPARDPSGAIGKDRDTGTIPFDQMKWVKRIVGQKKAIKGADSILSVGDVVYVEKADKGGEDAYQLRQVPEVEGALVVMDPHTGRVLAMVGGFSYSESQFNRATQALRQPGSSFKPLVYAAALDNGYTPSSVVMDAPLQIDLGPGMASWQPENYGNDFLGPATLRTGIELSRNVMTVRLAQDMGMPLVAEYAKRFGIYDNMQPVLSMALGAGETSVLRMVSAYAVLDNGGRAIK
;
A
#
# COMPACT_ATOMS: atom_id res chain seq x y z
N ALA A 1 -31.07 20.35 27.72
CA ALA A 1 -30.83 20.23 26.27
C ALA A 1 -29.80 21.28 25.83
N SER A 2 -28.94 20.99 24.86
CA SER A 2 -27.93 21.95 24.36
C SER A 2 -28.43 22.68 23.12
N THR A 3 -28.23 23.99 23.04
CA THR A 3 -28.52 24.77 21.81
C THR A 3 -27.49 24.49 20.71
N ILE A 4 -27.78 24.88 19.46
CA ILE A 4 -26.80 24.78 18.36
C ILE A 4 -25.53 25.57 18.69
N THR A 5 -25.66 26.80 19.19
CA THR A 5 -24.52 27.62 19.60
C THR A 5 -23.69 26.97 20.70
N GLN A 6 -24.34 26.30 21.66
CA GLN A 6 -23.66 25.52 22.70
C GLN A 6 -22.89 24.33 22.10
N GLN A 7 -23.43 23.67 21.07
CA GLN A 7 -22.72 22.62 20.35
C GLN A 7 -21.53 23.18 19.55
N VAL A 8 -21.65 24.35 18.92
CA VAL A 8 -20.52 25.05 18.27
C VAL A 8 -19.43 25.37 19.28
N ALA A 9 -19.77 25.98 20.42
CA ALA A 9 -18.80 26.28 21.48
C ALA A 9 -18.09 25.02 21.99
N LYS A 10 -18.83 23.91 22.13
CA LYS A 10 -18.27 22.62 22.53
C LYS A 10 -17.29 22.08 21.47
N ASN A 11 -17.69 22.07 20.19
CA ASN A 11 -16.93 21.42 19.13
C ASN A 11 -15.64 22.19 18.78
N PHE A 12 -15.67 23.52 18.81
CA PHE A 12 -14.51 24.34 18.42
C PHE A 12 -13.54 24.65 19.56
N LEU A 13 -14.01 24.75 20.81
CA LEU A 13 -13.27 25.47 21.87
C LEU A 13 -13.14 24.70 23.19
N LEU A 14 -13.72 23.49 23.31
CA LEU A 14 -13.72 22.73 24.56
C LEU A 14 -13.44 21.24 24.33
N THR A 15 -12.90 20.56 25.35
CA THR A 15 -12.70 19.11 25.35
C THR A 15 -14.02 18.34 25.50
N SER A 16 -14.02 17.04 25.21
CA SER A 16 -15.22 16.18 25.22
C SER A 16 -15.71 15.72 26.61
N ASP A 17 -15.08 16.14 27.71
CA ASP A 17 -15.30 15.60 29.07
C ASP A 17 -16.66 15.97 29.68
N GLN A 18 -17.42 15.04 30.27
CA GLN A 18 -18.77 15.36 30.79
C GLN A 18 -18.76 15.98 32.20
N THR A 19 -18.19 17.17 32.38
CA THR A 19 -18.18 17.89 33.67
C THR A 19 -19.15 19.08 33.72
N ILE A 20 -19.64 19.42 34.93
CA ILE A 20 -20.50 20.58 35.18
C ILE A 20 -19.77 21.88 34.84
N ASP A 21 -18.49 21.98 35.22
CA ASP A 21 -17.65 23.16 34.93
C ASP A 21 -17.50 23.41 33.43
N ARG A 22 -17.30 22.36 32.62
CA ARG A 22 -17.30 22.50 31.16
C ARG A 22 -18.64 23.01 30.67
N LYS A 23 -19.76 22.54 31.22
CA LYS A 23 -21.09 22.96 30.78
C LYS A 23 -21.36 24.44 31.05
N ILE A 24 -20.84 24.97 32.16
CA ILE A 24 -20.88 26.40 32.48
C ILE A 24 -20.02 27.19 31.48
N LYS A 25 -18.79 26.73 31.19
CA LYS A 25 -17.92 27.34 30.16
C LYS A 25 -18.59 27.36 28.79
N GLU A 26 -19.20 26.25 28.39
CA GLU A 26 -19.96 26.10 27.13
C GLU A 26 -21.09 27.13 27.02
N ALA A 27 -21.83 27.36 28.11
CA ALA A 27 -22.90 28.36 28.14
C ALA A 27 -22.37 29.81 28.02
N ILE A 28 -21.28 30.14 28.72
CA ILE A 28 -20.65 31.47 28.65
C ILE A 28 -20.06 31.72 27.25
N LEU A 29 -19.37 30.73 26.67
CA LEU A 29 -18.83 30.80 25.32
C LEU A 29 -19.93 30.93 24.27
N ALA A 30 -21.03 30.17 24.41
CA ALA A 30 -22.18 30.31 23.52
C ALA A 30 -22.76 31.73 23.56
N LEU A 31 -22.92 32.35 24.73
CA LEU A 31 -23.39 33.74 24.82
C LEU A 31 -22.46 34.71 24.10
N ARG A 32 -21.13 34.53 24.22
CA ARG A 32 -20.14 35.36 23.51
C ARG A 32 -20.21 35.17 22.00
N ILE A 33 -20.38 33.93 21.54
CA ILE A 33 -20.54 33.61 20.11
C ILE A 33 -21.81 34.28 19.56
N GLU A 34 -22.93 34.22 20.28
CA GLU A 34 -24.20 34.86 19.86
C GLU A 34 -24.15 36.39 19.85
N GLN A 35 -23.28 37.00 20.65
CA GLN A 35 -23.03 38.45 20.60
C GLN A 35 -22.14 38.85 19.42
N ALA A 36 -21.24 37.96 18.99
CA ALA A 36 -20.26 38.25 17.95
C ALA A 36 -20.74 37.86 16.53
N TYR A 37 -21.61 36.85 16.41
CA TYR A 37 -22.04 36.28 15.13
C TYR A 37 -23.56 36.17 15.02
N SER A 38 -24.08 36.33 13.81
CA SER A 38 -25.50 36.11 13.51
C SER A 38 -25.88 34.62 13.65
N LYS A 39 -27.17 34.33 13.85
CA LYS A 39 -27.68 32.95 13.93
C LYS A 39 -27.37 32.15 12.67
N ASP A 40 -27.43 32.79 11.50
CA ASP A 40 -27.08 32.14 10.23
C ASP A 40 -25.60 31.77 10.18
N LYS A 41 -24.70 32.65 10.64
CA LYS A 41 -23.26 32.36 10.68
C LYS A 41 -22.94 31.24 11.68
N ILE A 42 -23.64 31.19 12.82
CA ILE A 42 -23.48 30.13 13.82
C ILE A 42 -23.96 28.79 13.24
N LEU A 43 -25.08 28.79 12.52
CA LEU A 43 -25.58 27.60 11.85
C LEU A 43 -24.63 27.13 10.74
N GLU A 44 -24.07 28.05 9.94
CA GLU A 44 -23.05 27.73 8.93
C GLU A 44 -21.82 27.06 9.56
N LEU A 45 -21.28 27.63 10.65
CA LEU A 45 -20.16 27.03 11.39
C LEU A 45 -20.53 25.65 11.93
N TYR A 46 -21.73 25.49 12.49
CA TYR A 46 -22.22 24.20 12.96
C TYR A 46 -22.29 23.17 11.83
N MET A 47 -22.86 23.56 10.68
CA MET A 47 -23.05 22.68 9.52
C MET A 47 -21.74 22.26 8.87
N ASN A 48 -20.66 23.03 9.02
CA ASN A 48 -19.33 22.67 8.49
C ASN A 48 -18.52 21.78 9.44
N GLU A 49 -18.77 21.81 10.75
CA GLU A 49 -17.98 21.06 11.73
C GLU A 49 -18.66 19.84 12.33
N ILE A 50 -19.99 19.72 12.22
CA ILE A 50 -20.70 18.65 12.94
C ILE A 50 -20.21 17.27 12.48
N PHE A 51 -19.80 16.42 13.42
CA PHE A 51 -19.42 15.04 13.12
C PHE A 51 -20.67 14.23 12.77
N LEU A 52 -20.69 13.66 11.57
CA LEU A 52 -21.81 12.91 11.01
C LEU A 52 -21.46 11.43 10.77
N GLY A 53 -20.37 10.91 11.36
CA GLY A 53 -19.99 9.50 11.24
C GLY A 53 -19.20 9.18 9.97
N LEU A 54 -18.62 7.98 9.89
CA LEU A 54 -17.74 7.55 8.79
C LEU A 54 -16.58 8.51 8.47
N GLY A 55 -16.06 9.21 9.49
CA GLY A 55 -15.01 10.22 9.31
C GLY A 55 -15.47 11.52 8.66
N ALA A 56 -16.76 11.70 8.40
CA ALA A 56 -17.29 12.93 7.79
C ALA A 56 -17.58 13.99 8.86
N TYR A 57 -16.93 15.15 8.71
CA TYR A 57 -17.19 16.37 9.45
C TYR A 57 -17.82 17.39 8.50
N GLY A 58 -19.00 17.88 8.88
CA GLY A 58 -19.80 18.79 8.08
C GLY A 58 -20.73 18.13 7.07
N VAL A 59 -21.80 18.83 6.74
CA VAL A 59 -22.91 18.35 5.90
C VAL A 59 -22.47 18.09 4.46
N ALA A 60 -21.55 18.91 3.91
CA ALA A 60 -21.03 18.71 2.56
C ALA A 60 -20.18 17.43 2.44
N ALA A 61 -19.25 17.22 3.38
CA ALA A 61 -18.45 16.00 3.44
C ALA A 61 -19.34 14.76 3.64
N ALA A 62 -20.35 14.86 4.51
CA ALA A 62 -21.29 13.77 4.73
C ALA A 62 -22.18 13.48 3.51
N SER A 63 -22.69 14.52 2.83
CA SER A 63 -23.43 14.37 1.57
C SER A 63 -22.64 13.57 0.54
N LEU A 64 -21.37 13.95 0.39
CA LEU A 64 -20.44 13.30 -0.52
C LEU A 64 -20.10 11.87 -0.05
N GLN A 65 -19.88 11.66 1.26
CA GLN A 65 -19.50 10.37 1.83
C GLN A 65 -20.63 9.33 1.81
N TYR A 66 -21.85 9.75 2.13
CA TYR A 66 -23.01 8.85 2.20
C TYR A 66 -23.70 8.68 0.85
N PHE A 67 -23.76 9.70 0.00
CA PHE A 67 -24.60 9.69 -1.20
C PHE A 67 -23.85 9.96 -2.51
N ASP A 68 -22.58 10.39 -2.41
CA ASP A 68 -21.77 10.81 -3.55
C ASP A 68 -22.50 11.89 -4.37
N LYS A 69 -23.00 12.90 -3.65
CA LYS A 69 -23.79 14.01 -4.14
C LYS A 69 -23.34 15.32 -3.52
N SER A 70 -23.52 16.40 -4.28
CA SER A 70 -23.49 17.75 -3.71
C SER A 70 -24.68 17.97 -2.77
N VAL A 71 -24.54 18.88 -1.79
CA VAL A 71 -25.62 19.19 -0.83
C VAL A 71 -26.90 19.64 -1.54
N HIS A 72 -26.77 20.29 -2.71
CA HIS A 72 -27.90 20.77 -3.51
C HIS A 72 -28.65 19.66 -4.26
N GLU A 73 -28.09 18.46 -4.33
CA GLU A 73 -28.66 17.31 -5.03
C GLU A 73 -29.32 16.31 -4.06
N LEU A 74 -29.28 16.61 -2.75
CA LEU A 74 -29.88 15.77 -1.73
C LEU A 74 -31.40 15.77 -1.83
N THR A 75 -31.99 14.58 -1.71
CA THR A 75 -33.43 14.40 -1.56
C THR A 75 -33.86 14.63 -0.12
N LEU A 76 -35.17 14.83 0.12
CA LEU A 76 -35.74 14.98 1.46
C LEU A 76 -35.35 13.82 2.40
N ALA A 77 -35.35 12.58 1.90
CA ALA A 77 -34.97 11.41 2.67
C ALA A 77 -33.48 11.41 3.07
N GLU A 78 -32.61 11.84 2.16
CA GLU A 78 -31.16 11.93 2.39
C GLU A 78 -30.83 13.08 3.37
N MET A 79 -31.47 14.25 3.21
CA MET A 79 -31.35 15.36 4.16
C MET A 79 -31.81 14.96 5.56
N ALA A 80 -32.96 14.29 5.66
CA ALA A 80 -33.50 13.82 6.94
C ALA A 80 -32.59 12.78 7.61
N TYR A 81 -31.92 11.95 6.82
CA TYR A 81 -30.94 11.01 7.36
C TYR A 81 -29.69 11.73 7.88
N LEU A 82 -29.12 12.69 7.14
CA LEU A 82 -27.98 13.48 7.64
C LEU A 82 -28.36 14.24 8.93
N ALA A 83 -29.56 14.81 8.98
CA ALA A 83 -30.08 15.51 10.17
C ALA A 83 -30.37 14.58 11.37
N ALA A 84 -30.48 13.25 11.16
CA ALA A 84 -30.63 12.28 12.22
C ALA A 84 -29.31 11.98 12.97
N LEU A 85 -28.17 12.13 12.29
CA LEU A 85 -26.85 11.69 12.74
C LEU A 85 -26.28 12.46 13.94
N PRO A 86 -26.46 13.80 14.11
CA PRO A 86 -25.86 14.54 15.23
C PRO A 86 -26.20 13.98 16.63
N LYS A 87 -27.34 13.29 16.79
CA LYS A 87 -27.73 12.65 18.05
C LYS A 87 -26.83 11.48 18.43
N GLY A 88 -26.21 10.81 17.46
CA GLY A 88 -25.34 9.66 17.68
C GLY A 88 -25.00 8.96 16.37
N PRO A 89 -24.00 9.42 15.62
CA PRO A 89 -23.72 8.91 14.27
C PRO A 89 -23.45 7.40 14.23
N ASN A 90 -22.77 6.88 15.26
CA ASN A 90 -22.46 5.45 15.38
C ASN A 90 -23.69 4.58 15.70
N ASN A 91 -24.70 5.13 16.40
CA ASN A 91 -25.92 4.40 16.76
C ASN A 91 -26.89 4.24 15.58
N TYR A 92 -26.75 5.13 14.59
CA TYR A 92 -27.54 5.15 13.37
C TYR A 92 -26.66 4.87 12.14
N ASN A 93 -25.58 4.08 12.32
CA ASN A 93 -24.71 3.70 11.21
C ASN A 93 -25.52 2.90 10.16
N PRO A 94 -25.46 3.27 8.87
CA PRO A 94 -26.38 2.74 7.86
C PRO A 94 -26.03 1.31 7.45
N PHE A 95 -24.82 0.85 7.74
CA PHE A 95 -24.34 -0.50 7.41
C PHE A 95 -24.47 -1.44 8.60
N ARG A 96 -24.15 -0.98 9.81
CA ARG A 96 -24.20 -1.80 11.03
C ARG A 96 -25.60 -1.87 11.65
N TYR A 97 -26.38 -0.79 11.56
CA TYR A 97 -27.69 -0.66 12.21
C TYR A 97 -28.74 -0.04 11.26
N PRO A 98 -29.01 -0.66 10.09
CA PRO A 98 -29.88 -0.08 9.05
C PRO A 98 -31.29 0.21 9.55
N ASP A 99 -31.91 -0.68 10.32
CA ASP A 99 -33.27 -0.50 10.82
C ASP A 99 -33.39 0.71 11.75
N ARG A 100 -32.41 0.88 12.67
CA ARG A 100 -32.36 2.04 13.57
C ARG A 100 -32.14 3.34 12.81
N ALA A 101 -31.31 3.30 11.76
CA ALA A 101 -31.05 4.43 10.90
C ALA A 101 -32.32 4.87 10.13
N ILE A 102 -33.08 3.92 9.59
CA ILE A 102 -34.37 4.16 8.91
C ILE A 102 -35.39 4.73 9.88
N GLU A 103 -35.57 4.12 11.05
CA GLU A 103 -36.50 4.59 12.08
C GLU A 103 -36.19 6.04 12.46
N ARG A 104 -34.91 6.34 12.68
CA ARG A 104 -34.48 7.68 13.07
C ARG A 104 -34.68 8.71 11.96
N ARG A 105 -34.37 8.37 10.71
CA ARG A 105 -34.66 9.22 9.54
C ARG A 105 -36.16 9.51 9.43
N ASN A 106 -36.99 8.48 9.56
CA ASN A 106 -38.45 8.63 9.44
C ASN A 106 -39.00 9.56 10.53
N TRP A 107 -38.49 9.46 11.76
CA TRP A 107 -38.82 10.40 12.83
C TRP A 107 -38.43 11.84 12.50
N VAL A 108 -37.29 12.08 11.83
CA VAL A 108 -36.91 13.43 11.36
C VAL A 108 -37.87 13.92 10.29
N ILE A 109 -38.26 13.06 9.34
CA ILE A 109 -39.25 13.40 8.30
C ILE A 109 -40.58 13.82 8.95
N ASP A 110 -41.06 13.10 9.97
CA ASP A 110 -42.27 13.45 10.72
C ASP A 110 -42.17 14.85 11.33
N ARG A 111 -41.03 15.17 11.95
CA ARG A 111 -40.78 16.51 12.49
C ARG A 111 -40.75 17.57 11.40
N MET A 112 -40.20 17.28 10.22
CA MET A 112 -40.18 18.23 9.10
C MET A 112 -41.59 18.53 8.60
N VAL A 113 -42.45 17.51 8.48
CA VAL A 113 -43.86 17.67 8.09
C VAL A 113 -44.64 18.47 9.13
N GLU A 114 -44.52 18.12 10.40
CA GLU A 114 -45.22 18.82 11.49
C GLU A 114 -44.83 20.31 11.61
N ASN A 115 -43.58 20.65 11.27
CA ASN A 115 -43.10 22.03 11.30
C ASN A 115 -43.25 22.74 9.95
N GLY A 116 -43.91 22.13 8.96
CA GLY A 116 -44.22 22.76 7.67
C GLY A 116 -43.06 22.86 6.68
N TYR A 117 -41.95 22.13 6.90
CA TYR A 117 -40.81 22.08 5.98
C TYR A 117 -41.00 21.05 4.83
N ALA A 118 -42.01 20.19 4.94
CA ALA A 118 -42.43 19.26 3.89
C ALA A 118 -43.94 19.00 3.98
N THR A 119 -44.58 18.63 2.88
CA THR A 119 -45.98 18.19 2.87
C THR A 119 -46.10 16.75 3.39
N ALA A 120 -47.29 16.37 3.88
CA ALA A 120 -47.54 14.99 4.30
C ALA A 120 -47.31 13.98 3.15
N ALA A 121 -47.64 14.35 1.92
CA ALA A 121 -47.40 13.52 0.75
C ALA A 121 -45.90 13.31 0.46
N GLU A 122 -45.09 14.37 0.55
CA GLU A 122 -43.63 14.29 0.39
C GLU A 122 -42.99 13.47 1.50
N GLY A 123 -43.46 13.64 2.75
CA GLY A 123 -42.98 12.87 3.89
C GLY A 123 -43.24 11.37 3.74
N GLU A 124 -44.45 10.99 3.37
CA GLU A 124 -44.79 9.57 3.12
C GLU A 124 -44.05 8.99 1.91
N ALA A 125 -43.82 9.77 0.86
CA ALA A 125 -42.98 9.36 -0.27
C ALA A 125 -41.52 9.13 0.17
N ALA A 126 -40.95 10.05 0.95
CA ALA A 126 -39.57 9.97 1.44
C ALA A 126 -39.34 8.80 2.41
N LYS A 127 -40.33 8.42 3.23
CA LYS A 127 -40.20 7.26 4.13
C LYS A 127 -40.13 5.93 3.37
N LYS A 128 -40.73 5.85 2.18
CA LYS A 128 -40.75 4.64 1.34
C LYS A 128 -39.44 4.41 0.59
N THR A 129 -38.55 5.41 0.50
CA THR A 129 -37.25 5.21 -0.12
C THR A 129 -36.31 4.47 0.84
N PRO A 130 -35.41 3.61 0.32
CA PRO A 130 -34.31 3.09 1.13
C PRO A 130 -33.40 4.25 1.60
N LEU A 131 -32.46 3.98 2.51
CA LEU A 131 -31.50 5.01 2.94
C LEU A 131 -30.70 5.59 1.77
N GLY A 132 -30.48 4.81 0.71
CA GLY A 132 -29.77 5.29 -0.49
C GLY A 132 -28.27 5.51 -0.26
N VAL A 133 -27.74 5.11 0.90
CA VAL A 133 -26.33 5.26 1.23
C VAL A 133 -25.51 4.39 0.29
N LYS A 134 -24.60 5.02 -0.45
CA LYS A 134 -23.60 4.32 -1.23
C LYS A 134 -22.54 3.80 -0.27
N ALA A 135 -22.25 2.50 -0.35
CA ALA A 135 -21.00 1.97 0.17
C ALA A 135 -19.89 2.58 -0.68
N ARG A 136 -19.43 3.76 -0.30
CA ARG A 136 -18.34 4.41 -1.00
C ARG A 136 -17.10 3.56 -0.76
N SER A 137 -16.67 2.79 -1.76
CA SER A 137 -15.25 2.62 -1.99
C SER A 137 -14.71 4.04 -2.11
N ALA A 138 -13.87 4.48 -1.17
CA ALA A 138 -13.24 5.80 -1.27
C ALA A 138 -12.75 6.01 -2.72
N SER A 139 -13.01 7.20 -3.27
CA SER A 139 -12.62 7.69 -4.60
C SER A 139 -11.43 6.94 -5.19
N PRO A 140 -11.44 6.57 -6.49
CA PRO A 140 -10.75 5.39 -7.01
C PRO A 140 -9.43 5.19 -6.28
N HIS A 141 -9.44 4.36 -5.23
CA HIS A 141 -8.21 3.83 -4.68
C HIS A 141 -7.53 3.25 -5.91
N ILE A 142 -6.44 3.87 -6.34
CA ILE A 142 -5.53 3.18 -7.23
C ILE A 142 -5.03 2.07 -6.33
N PHE A 143 -5.66 0.92 -6.47
CA PHE A 143 -5.42 -0.29 -5.72
C PHE A 143 -3.94 -0.64 -5.57
N ALA A 144 -3.13 -0.15 -6.51
CA ALA A 144 -1.71 -0.35 -6.57
C ALA A 144 -0.86 0.71 -5.85
N ALA A 145 -1.44 1.80 -5.33
CA ALA A 145 -0.71 3.00 -4.93
C ALA A 145 -0.54 3.17 -3.40
N ASP A 146 -0.95 2.21 -2.58
CA ASP A 146 -0.97 2.39 -1.12
C ASP A 146 0.42 2.73 -0.54
N TYR A 147 1.50 2.11 -1.05
CA TYR A 147 2.87 2.46 -0.66
C TYR A 147 3.23 3.91 -0.99
N PHE A 148 2.84 4.39 -2.18
CA PHE A 148 3.09 5.77 -2.62
C PHE A 148 2.31 6.76 -1.73
N VAL A 149 1.02 6.50 -1.52
CA VAL A 149 0.15 7.36 -0.71
C VAL A 149 0.62 7.42 0.75
N GLU A 150 1.03 6.28 1.32
CA GLU A 150 1.57 6.26 2.68
C GLU A 150 2.91 7.00 2.78
N GLU A 151 3.77 6.93 1.78
CA GLU A 151 5.01 7.72 1.78
C GLU A 151 4.71 9.21 1.73
N GLU A 152 3.81 9.66 0.86
CA GLU A 152 3.36 11.06 0.80
C GLU A 152 2.75 11.50 2.14
N ARG A 153 1.92 10.65 2.77
CA ARG A 153 1.37 10.92 4.11
C ARG A 153 2.48 11.12 5.14
N ARG A 154 3.54 10.30 5.12
CA ARG A 154 4.70 10.42 6.02
C ARG A 154 5.48 11.70 5.77
N GLU A 155 5.70 12.07 4.50
CA GLU A 155 6.39 13.30 4.12
C GLU A 155 5.59 14.55 4.53
N LEU A 156 4.30 14.59 4.24
CA LEU A 156 3.42 15.69 4.63
C LEU A 156 3.32 15.82 6.15
N ASN A 157 3.26 14.69 6.88
CA ASN A 157 3.31 14.72 8.34
C ASN A 157 4.62 15.31 8.86
N ALA A 158 5.75 14.99 8.23
CA ALA A 158 7.05 15.55 8.61
C ALA A 158 7.14 17.06 8.32
N MET A 159 6.50 17.55 7.25
CA MET A 159 6.50 18.96 6.87
C MET A 159 5.51 19.82 7.66
N TYR A 160 4.29 19.32 7.89
CA TYR A 160 3.17 20.11 8.38
C TYR A 160 2.67 19.70 9.78
N GLY A 161 3.13 18.55 10.28
CA GLY A 161 2.64 17.95 11.51
C GLY A 161 1.26 17.30 11.36
N GLU A 162 0.91 16.48 12.34
CA GLU A 162 -0.28 15.62 12.30
C GLU A 162 -1.59 16.41 12.22
N THR A 163 -1.73 17.46 13.04
CA THR A 163 -2.93 18.30 13.08
C THR A 163 -3.18 18.97 11.73
N THR A 164 -2.18 19.60 11.13
CA THR A 164 -2.34 20.26 9.84
C THR A 164 -2.62 19.26 8.72
N LEU A 165 -1.98 18.09 8.75
CA LEU A 165 -2.19 17.03 7.76
C LEU A 165 -3.66 16.56 7.73
N TYR A 166 -4.24 16.28 8.89
CA TYR A 166 -5.57 15.68 8.96
C TYR A 166 -6.71 16.70 9.10
N GLU A 167 -6.47 17.86 9.70
CA GLU A 167 -7.49 18.87 10.01
C GLU A 167 -7.34 20.16 9.19
N GLY A 168 -6.20 20.33 8.49
CA GLY A 168 -5.90 21.56 7.75
C GLY A 168 -6.63 21.72 6.41
N GLY A 169 -7.44 20.75 6.00
CA GLY A 169 -8.19 20.80 4.72
C GLY A 169 -7.28 20.84 3.48
N LEU A 170 -6.10 20.21 3.56
CA LEU A 170 -5.12 20.22 2.47
C LEU A 170 -5.64 19.44 1.26
N SER A 171 -5.40 19.97 0.06
CA SER A 171 -5.59 19.26 -1.21
C SER A 171 -4.23 18.98 -1.83
N VAL A 172 -3.84 17.69 -1.87
CA VAL A 172 -2.52 17.26 -2.32
C VAL A 172 -2.60 16.75 -3.76
N ARG A 173 -1.75 17.29 -4.64
CA ARG A 173 -1.56 16.79 -6.00
C ARG A 173 -0.14 16.26 -6.14
N THR A 174 0.00 14.95 -6.32
CA THR A 174 1.29 14.26 -6.35
C THR A 174 1.82 14.09 -7.77
N SER A 175 2.98 13.45 -7.91
CA SER A 175 3.58 13.09 -9.18
C SER A 175 3.21 11.70 -9.71
N LEU A 176 2.45 10.93 -8.93
CA LEU A 176 1.97 9.60 -9.28
C LEU A 176 1.30 9.58 -10.66
N ASP A 177 1.79 8.73 -11.55
CA ASP A 177 1.12 8.37 -12.78
C ASP A 177 0.34 7.05 -12.57
N PRO A 178 -1.00 7.07 -12.60
CA PRO A 178 -1.80 5.89 -12.32
C PRO A 178 -1.52 4.70 -13.25
N ALA A 179 -1.25 4.96 -14.54
CA ALA A 179 -0.99 3.91 -15.51
C ALA A 179 0.38 3.26 -15.26
N VAL A 180 1.39 4.09 -15.00
CA VAL A 180 2.74 3.60 -14.65
C VAL A 180 2.72 2.84 -13.33
N GLN A 181 1.96 3.30 -12.33
CA GLN A 181 1.82 2.61 -11.04
C GLN A 181 1.27 1.19 -11.18
N VAL A 182 0.24 0.99 -11.99
CA VAL A 182 -0.33 -0.34 -12.24
C VAL A 182 0.69 -1.24 -12.93
N MET A 183 1.39 -0.73 -13.95
CA MET A 183 2.45 -1.49 -14.65
C MET A 183 3.61 -1.86 -13.72
N ALA A 184 4.05 -0.91 -12.89
CA ALA A 184 5.09 -1.09 -11.88
C ALA A 184 4.75 -2.21 -10.89
N ARG A 185 3.52 -2.18 -10.34
CA ARG A 185 3.03 -3.23 -9.43
C ARG A 185 3.01 -4.59 -10.12
N GLN A 186 2.43 -4.66 -11.32
CA GLN A 186 2.34 -5.91 -12.07
C GLN A 186 3.72 -6.51 -12.32
N ALA A 187 4.67 -5.70 -12.79
CA ALA A 187 6.03 -6.15 -13.08
C ALA A 187 6.75 -6.70 -11.84
N LEU A 188 6.60 -6.03 -10.69
CA LEU A 188 7.19 -6.51 -9.43
C LEU A 188 6.55 -7.82 -8.98
N ILE A 189 5.22 -7.88 -8.93
CA ILE A 189 4.45 -9.06 -8.50
C ILE A 189 4.79 -10.26 -9.39
N ASP A 190 4.76 -10.10 -10.72
CA ASP A 190 5.10 -11.17 -11.65
C ASP A 190 6.53 -11.67 -11.44
N GLY A 191 7.48 -10.75 -11.20
CA GLY A 191 8.86 -11.09 -10.89
C GLY A 191 9.00 -11.93 -9.60
N LEU A 192 8.34 -11.50 -8.52
CA LEU A 192 8.36 -12.19 -7.24
C LEU A 192 7.68 -13.57 -7.33
N VAL A 193 6.51 -13.65 -7.95
CA VAL A 193 5.78 -14.91 -8.17
C VAL A 193 6.60 -15.86 -9.03
N LYS A 194 7.21 -15.38 -10.12
CA LYS A 194 8.06 -16.20 -10.99
C LYS A 194 9.28 -16.75 -10.25
N PHE A 195 9.94 -15.93 -9.44
CA PHE A 195 11.08 -16.38 -8.64
C PHE A 195 10.65 -17.41 -7.60
N ASP A 196 9.57 -17.13 -6.88
CA ASP A 196 9.07 -17.96 -5.79
C ASP A 196 8.60 -19.33 -6.27
N THR A 197 7.81 -19.37 -7.35
CA THR A 197 7.32 -20.61 -7.94
C THR A 197 8.45 -21.50 -8.47
N ALA A 198 9.58 -20.92 -8.91
CA ALA A 198 10.77 -21.68 -9.28
C ALA A 198 11.43 -22.38 -8.08
N GLN A 199 11.23 -21.88 -6.85
CA GLN A 199 11.69 -22.52 -5.62
C GLN A 199 10.78 -23.68 -5.18
N GLY A 200 9.57 -23.83 -5.75
CA GLY A 200 8.64 -24.91 -5.42
C GLY A 200 7.56 -24.51 -4.42
N PHE A 201 6.64 -25.44 -4.14
CA PHE A 201 5.48 -25.19 -3.28
C PHE A 201 5.82 -25.47 -1.82
N ARG A 202 5.45 -24.55 -0.93
CA ARG A 202 5.69 -24.64 0.51
C ARG A 202 4.53 -25.26 1.29
N GLY A 203 3.39 -25.47 0.63
CA GLY A 203 2.17 -25.99 1.25
C GLY A 203 1.04 -24.96 1.29
N PRO A 204 -0.12 -25.36 1.82
CA PRO A 204 -1.27 -24.48 1.94
C PRO A 204 -1.04 -23.38 2.99
N VAL A 205 -1.82 -22.30 2.89
CA VAL A 205 -1.84 -21.18 3.85
C VAL A 205 -2.21 -21.68 5.25
N THR A 206 -3.23 -22.54 5.31
CA THR A 206 -3.69 -23.20 6.53
C THR A 206 -4.55 -24.42 6.18
N HIS A 207 -5.10 -25.09 7.18
CA HIS A 207 -5.98 -26.23 7.01
C HIS A 207 -7.26 -26.03 7.82
N LEU A 208 -8.41 -26.37 7.23
CA LEU A 208 -9.71 -26.29 7.85
C LEU A 208 -10.34 -27.68 7.95
N ASP A 209 -10.69 -28.07 9.17
CA ASP A 209 -11.46 -29.29 9.42
C ASP A 209 -12.95 -29.09 9.07
N ASP A 210 -13.66 -30.19 8.84
CA ASP A 210 -15.11 -30.23 8.56
C ASP A 210 -15.56 -29.21 7.50
N VAL A 211 -15.07 -29.38 6.27
CA VAL A 211 -15.40 -28.52 5.12
C VAL A 211 -16.21 -29.24 4.04
N THR A 212 -16.60 -30.50 4.28
CA THR A 212 -17.33 -31.35 3.32
C THR A 212 -18.71 -31.74 3.84
N GLY A 213 -19.55 -32.29 2.94
CA GLY A 213 -20.91 -32.74 3.28
C GLY A 213 -21.86 -31.58 3.58
N SER A 214 -22.52 -31.61 4.74
CA SER A 214 -23.45 -30.55 5.18
C SER A 214 -22.76 -29.40 5.95
N ALA A 215 -21.44 -29.47 6.14
CA ALA A 215 -20.71 -28.44 6.87
C ALA A 215 -20.51 -27.19 6.01
N ASP A 216 -20.90 -26.04 6.54
CA ASP A 216 -20.72 -24.76 5.85
C ASP A 216 -19.28 -24.25 6.03
N TRP A 217 -18.50 -24.28 4.95
CA TRP A 217 -17.12 -23.79 4.93
C TRP A 217 -17.02 -22.25 4.92
N GLY A 218 -18.09 -21.54 4.52
CA GLY A 218 -18.07 -20.10 4.32
C GLY A 218 -17.70 -19.28 5.55
N PRO A 219 -18.29 -19.52 6.74
CA PRO A 219 -17.93 -18.81 7.97
C PRO A 219 -16.47 -19.03 8.41
N LYS A 220 -15.96 -20.27 8.24
CA LYS A 220 -14.57 -20.61 8.59
C LYS A 220 -13.58 -19.92 7.65
N LEU A 221 -13.78 -20.08 6.35
CA LEU A 221 -12.92 -19.49 5.33
C LEU A 221 -13.01 -17.95 5.32
N GLY A 222 -14.21 -17.39 5.50
CA GLY A 222 -14.42 -15.94 5.59
C GLY A 222 -13.77 -15.29 6.81
N GLY A 223 -13.44 -16.07 7.84
CA GLY A 223 -12.67 -15.62 9.01
C GLY A 223 -11.18 -15.44 8.76
N ILE A 224 -10.64 -15.99 7.66
CA ILE A 224 -9.22 -15.91 7.33
C ILE A 224 -8.95 -14.59 6.59
N PRO A 225 -8.01 -13.73 7.05
CA PRO A 225 -7.63 -12.54 6.31
C PRO A 225 -7.05 -12.90 4.94
N ALA A 226 -7.56 -12.27 3.88
CA ALA A 226 -7.00 -12.36 2.53
C ALA A 226 -6.20 -11.10 2.20
N LEU A 227 -5.37 -11.20 1.14
CA LEU A 227 -4.64 -10.05 0.62
C LEU A 227 -5.63 -9.13 -0.07
N SER A 228 -6.03 -8.05 0.61
CA SER A 228 -7.04 -7.13 0.08
C SER A 228 -6.53 -6.37 -1.14
N ASP A 229 -5.20 -6.25 -1.28
CA ASP A 229 -4.49 -5.53 -2.33
C ASP A 229 -3.86 -6.47 -3.39
N VAL A 230 -4.28 -7.74 -3.47
CA VAL A 230 -4.04 -8.65 -4.61
C VAL A 230 -5.37 -9.20 -5.14
N ILE A 231 -6.12 -8.39 -5.89
CA ILE A 231 -7.53 -8.64 -6.28
C ILE A 231 -7.68 -9.81 -7.24
N GLU A 232 -6.61 -10.13 -7.96
CA GLU A 232 -6.57 -11.24 -8.89
C GLU A 232 -6.64 -12.57 -8.12
N TRP A 233 -6.20 -12.56 -6.84
CA TRP A 233 -6.09 -13.75 -6.01
C TRP A 233 -7.23 -13.82 -5.00
N ARG A 234 -7.73 -15.04 -4.78
CA ARG A 234 -8.74 -15.33 -3.77
C ARG A 234 -8.29 -16.50 -2.91
N LEU A 235 -8.63 -16.45 -1.63
CA LEU A 235 -8.51 -17.63 -0.78
C LEU A 235 -9.58 -18.65 -1.18
N ALA A 236 -9.21 -19.93 -1.19
CA ALA A 236 -10.11 -21.02 -1.45
C ALA A 236 -9.77 -22.22 -0.56
N VAL A 237 -10.78 -22.98 -0.17
CA VAL A 237 -10.61 -24.23 0.58
C VAL A 237 -10.84 -25.42 -0.35
N VAL A 238 -10.02 -26.46 -0.23
CA VAL A 238 -10.15 -27.70 -1.01
C VAL A 238 -11.28 -28.54 -0.43
N LEU A 239 -12.33 -28.78 -1.23
CA LEU A 239 -13.52 -29.55 -0.87
C LEU A 239 -13.40 -31.02 -1.28
N SER A 240 -12.73 -31.28 -2.41
CA SER A 240 -12.38 -32.63 -2.88
C SER A 240 -11.14 -32.56 -3.78
N VAL A 241 -10.40 -33.64 -3.85
CA VAL A 241 -9.21 -33.73 -4.73
C VAL A 241 -9.05 -35.15 -5.26
N ASP A 242 -8.77 -35.25 -6.56
CA ASP A 242 -8.38 -36.47 -7.25
C ASP A 242 -7.05 -36.23 -7.99
N ALA A 243 -6.61 -37.20 -8.82
CA ALA A 243 -5.36 -37.06 -9.55
C ALA A 243 -5.40 -35.95 -10.62
N ASP A 244 -6.57 -35.66 -11.18
CA ASP A 244 -6.76 -34.76 -12.33
C ASP A 244 -7.08 -33.33 -11.90
N LYS A 245 -7.76 -33.12 -10.76
CA LYS A 245 -8.16 -31.80 -10.28
C LYS A 245 -8.46 -31.74 -8.77
N ALA A 246 -8.48 -30.51 -8.25
CA ALA A 246 -9.07 -30.17 -6.95
C ALA A 246 -10.37 -29.35 -7.14
N THR A 247 -11.43 -29.70 -6.43
CA THR A 247 -12.64 -28.85 -6.31
C THR A 247 -12.48 -27.94 -5.09
N ILE A 248 -12.76 -26.66 -5.27
CA ILE A 248 -12.53 -25.62 -4.26
C ILE A 248 -13.78 -24.83 -3.95
N GLY A 249 -13.91 -24.37 -2.71
CA GLY A 249 -14.87 -23.35 -2.27
C GLY A 249 -14.17 -22.01 -2.09
N LEU A 250 -14.65 -20.96 -2.77
CA LEU A 250 -14.00 -19.65 -2.80
C LEU A 250 -14.43 -18.79 -1.63
N GLN A 251 -13.51 -18.08 -0.99
CA GLN A 251 -13.82 -17.24 0.16
C GLN A 251 -15.00 -16.31 -0.13
N PRO A 252 -16.09 -16.35 0.69
CA PRO A 252 -17.28 -15.56 0.39
C PRO A 252 -16.97 -14.07 0.53
N ALA A 253 -17.55 -13.27 -0.36
CA ALA A 253 -17.48 -11.82 -0.24
C ALA A 253 -18.14 -11.35 1.07
N ARG A 254 -17.69 -10.21 1.60
CA ARG A 254 -18.35 -9.55 2.72
C ARG A 254 -19.36 -8.55 2.20
N ASP A 255 -20.51 -8.48 2.85
CA ASP A 255 -21.49 -7.43 2.58
C ASP A 255 -21.01 -6.07 3.12
N PRO A 256 -21.68 -4.95 2.80
CA PRO A 256 -21.29 -3.63 3.31
C PRO A 256 -21.31 -3.49 4.84
N SER A 257 -22.00 -4.38 5.57
CA SER A 257 -21.98 -4.42 7.04
C SER A 257 -20.73 -5.10 7.60
N GLY A 258 -19.95 -5.77 6.74
CA GLY A 258 -18.80 -6.58 7.09
C GLY A 258 -19.17 -8.04 7.40
N ALA A 259 -20.44 -8.43 7.27
CA ALA A 259 -20.88 -9.80 7.48
C ALA A 259 -20.48 -10.68 6.29
N ILE A 260 -20.21 -11.96 6.55
CA ILE A 260 -19.85 -12.94 5.52
C ILE A 260 -21.09 -13.24 4.66
N GLY A 261 -20.96 -13.10 3.35
CA GLY A 261 -22.00 -13.39 2.38
C GLY A 261 -22.51 -14.83 2.48
N LYS A 262 -23.75 -15.05 2.05
CA LYS A 262 -24.38 -16.38 2.08
C LYS A 262 -24.06 -17.22 0.85
N ASP A 263 -23.54 -16.60 -0.20
CA ASP A 263 -23.20 -17.29 -1.44
C ASP A 263 -22.00 -18.20 -1.25
N ARG A 264 -22.00 -19.34 -1.95
CA ARG A 264 -21.00 -20.40 -1.85
C ARG A 264 -20.47 -20.73 -3.24
N ASP A 265 -19.67 -19.81 -3.75
CA ASP A 265 -19.03 -19.97 -5.04
C ASP A 265 -18.00 -21.10 -4.97
N THR A 266 -17.99 -21.93 -5.99
CA THR A 266 -17.05 -23.05 -6.12
C THR A 266 -16.29 -22.93 -7.42
N GLY A 267 -15.20 -23.69 -7.53
CA GLY A 267 -14.39 -23.75 -8.74
C GLY A 267 -13.57 -25.03 -8.77
N THR A 268 -12.74 -25.16 -9.80
CA THR A 268 -11.80 -26.26 -9.92
C THR A 268 -10.40 -25.78 -10.24
N ILE A 269 -9.40 -26.45 -9.71
CA ILE A 269 -8.00 -26.30 -10.10
C ILE A 269 -7.60 -27.58 -10.84
N PRO A 270 -7.56 -27.59 -12.17
CA PRO A 270 -7.01 -28.70 -12.93
C PRO A 270 -5.53 -28.90 -12.60
N PHE A 271 -5.04 -30.14 -12.65
CA PHE A 271 -3.63 -30.46 -12.41
C PHE A 271 -2.69 -29.68 -13.34
N ASP A 272 -3.13 -29.39 -14.57
CA ASP A 272 -2.41 -28.54 -15.52
C ASP A 272 -2.09 -27.14 -14.97
N GLN A 273 -2.96 -26.61 -14.10
CA GLN A 273 -2.80 -25.31 -13.44
C GLN A 273 -1.99 -25.41 -12.14
N MET A 274 -1.44 -26.58 -11.82
CA MET A 274 -0.53 -26.83 -10.70
C MET A 274 0.88 -27.26 -11.15
N LYS A 275 1.15 -27.36 -12.46
CA LYS A 275 2.40 -27.90 -13.02
C LYS A 275 3.68 -27.15 -12.61
N TRP A 276 3.56 -25.90 -12.14
CA TRP A 276 4.69 -25.17 -11.59
C TRP A 276 5.23 -25.82 -10.30
N VAL A 277 4.37 -26.56 -9.57
CA VAL A 277 4.74 -27.32 -8.40
C VAL A 277 5.53 -28.56 -8.82
N LYS A 278 6.84 -28.39 -8.98
CA LYS A 278 7.78 -29.49 -9.31
C LYS A 278 8.29 -30.23 -8.08
N ARG A 279 8.24 -29.57 -6.92
CA ARG A 279 8.61 -30.11 -5.62
C ARG A 279 7.76 -29.44 -4.54
N ILE A 280 7.54 -30.17 -3.46
CA ILE A 280 6.98 -29.62 -2.22
C ILE A 280 8.14 -29.52 -1.22
N VAL A 281 8.35 -28.34 -0.65
CA VAL A 281 9.44 -28.09 0.30
C VAL A 281 9.26 -29.02 1.51
N GLY A 282 10.33 -29.73 1.89
CA GLY A 282 10.29 -30.71 2.97
C GLY A 282 9.75 -32.09 2.59
N GLN A 283 9.31 -32.30 1.34
CA GLN A 283 8.84 -33.61 0.87
C GLN A 283 9.69 -34.16 -0.28
N LYS A 284 9.89 -35.48 -0.28
CA LYS A 284 10.61 -36.22 -1.36
C LYS A 284 9.66 -36.97 -2.30
N LYS A 285 8.34 -36.84 -2.11
CA LYS A 285 7.35 -37.59 -2.88
C LYS A 285 7.29 -37.06 -4.31
N ALA A 286 7.22 -37.97 -5.27
CA ALA A 286 6.99 -37.61 -6.67
C ALA A 286 5.57 -37.05 -6.84
N ILE A 287 5.47 -35.95 -7.58
CA ILE A 287 4.20 -35.31 -7.90
C ILE A 287 3.61 -36.03 -9.12
N LYS A 288 2.48 -36.68 -8.92
CA LYS A 288 1.82 -37.53 -9.93
C LYS A 288 0.43 -37.04 -10.32
N GLY A 289 -0.17 -36.17 -9.53
CA GLY A 289 -1.52 -35.63 -9.70
C GLY A 289 -1.83 -34.56 -8.66
N ALA A 290 -3.00 -33.95 -8.74
CA ALA A 290 -3.42 -32.89 -7.82
C ALA A 290 -3.52 -33.40 -6.36
N ASP A 291 -3.95 -34.66 -6.16
CA ASP A 291 -3.97 -35.38 -4.88
C ASP A 291 -2.60 -35.59 -4.21
N SER A 292 -1.51 -35.40 -4.97
CA SER A 292 -0.15 -35.39 -4.42
C SER A 292 0.33 -34.01 -3.96
N ILE A 293 -0.42 -32.95 -4.29
CA ILE A 293 -0.11 -31.55 -3.98
C ILE A 293 -1.01 -31.01 -2.88
N LEU A 294 -2.32 -31.26 -2.97
CA LEU A 294 -3.34 -30.71 -2.09
C LEU A 294 -4.13 -31.82 -1.39
N SER A 295 -4.66 -31.51 -0.22
CA SER A 295 -5.55 -32.36 0.57
C SER A 295 -6.87 -31.63 0.86
N VAL A 296 -7.95 -32.39 1.09
CA VAL A 296 -9.23 -31.83 1.54
C VAL A 296 -9.03 -31.04 2.83
N GLY A 297 -9.58 -29.83 2.91
CA GLY A 297 -9.38 -28.91 4.04
C GLY A 297 -8.27 -27.88 3.82
N ASP A 298 -7.36 -28.10 2.86
CA ASP A 298 -6.29 -27.16 2.58
C ASP A 298 -6.84 -25.82 2.09
N VAL A 299 -6.33 -24.73 2.66
CA VAL A 299 -6.65 -23.36 2.24
C VAL A 299 -5.50 -22.83 1.39
N VAL A 300 -5.78 -22.42 0.17
CA VAL A 300 -4.80 -21.97 -0.81
C VAL A 300 -5.23 -20.67 -1.47
N TYR A 301 -4.27 -19.91 -1.99
CA TYR A 301 -4.57 -18.83 -2.92
C TYR A 301 -4.81 -19.39 -4.32
N VAL A 302 -5.80 -18.83 -5.00
CA VAL A 302 -6.14 -19.17 -6.37
C VAL A 302 -6.40 -17.92 -7.19
N GLU A 303 -6.11 -18.00 -8.47
CA GLU A 303 -6.43 -16.95 -9.45
C GLU A 303 -7.25 -17.57 -10.57
N LYS A 304 -8.15 -16.82 -11.20
CA LYS A 304 -8.86 -17.33 -12.37
C LYS A 304 -7.85 -17.75 -13.45
N ALA A 305 -8.06 -18.91 -14.05
CA ALA A 305 -7.18 -19.40 -15.10
C ALA A 305 -7.60 -18.81 -16.46
N ASP A 306 -6.62 -18.42 -17.28
CA ASP A 306 -6.86 -17.96 -18.65
C ASP A 306 -7.45 -19.07 -19.56
N LYS A 307 -7.26 -20.33 -19.17
CA LYS A 307 -7.66 -21.53 -19.91
C LYS A 307 -8.32 -22.54 -18.97
N GLY A 308 -9.42 -23.16 -19.41
CA GLY A 308 -10.08 -24.26 -18.69
C GLY A 308 -11.58 -24.07 -18.40
N GLY A 309 -12.19 -22.97 -18.84
CA GLY A 309 -13.60 -22.65 -18.59
C GLY A 309 -13.81 -21.57 -17.54
N GLU A 310 -15.06 -21.18 -17.30
CA GLU A 310 -15.41 -20.04 -16.42
C GLU A 310 -15.09 -20.27 -14.94
N ASP A 311 -15.08 -21.54 -14.52
CA ASP A 311 -14.85 -22.01 -13.15
C ASP A 311 -13.45 -22.61 -12.92
N ALA A 312 -12.53 -22.43 -13.88
CA ALA A 312 -11.15 -22.92 -13.77
C ALA A 312 -10.25 -21.89 -13.08
N TYR A 313 -9.44 -22.38 -12.16
CA TYR A 313 -8.51 -21.60 -11.36
C TYR A 313 -7.09 -22.20 -11.43
N GLN A 314 -6.10 -21.37 -11.13
CA GLN A 314 -4.71 -21.76 -10.97
C GLN A 314 -4.24 -21.60 -9.54
N LEU A 315 -3.39 -22.52 -9.10
CA LEU A 315 -2.82 -22.50 -7.75
C LEU A 315 -1.79 -21.38 -7.63
N ARG A 316 -1.96 -20.53 -6.62
CA ARG A 316 -1.05 -19.44 -6.28
C ARG A 316 -0.46 -19.63 -4.89
N GLN A 317 0.67 -18.99 -4.68
CA GLN A 317 1.42 -19.02 -3.44
C GLN A 317 1.98 -17.62 -3.19
N VAL A 318 1.76 -17.09 -1.99
CA VAL A 318 2.34 -15.81 -1.57
C VAL A 318 3.86 -15.95 -1.53
N PRO A 319 4.62 -15.13 -2.29
CA PRO A 319 6.07 -15.15 -2.27
C PRO A 319 6.63 -14.89 -0.88
N GLU A 320 7.62 -15.69 -0.45
CA GLU A 320 8.42 -15.35 0.75
C GLU A 320 9.49 -14.30 0.44
N VAL A 321 9.93 -14.27 -0.82
CA VAL A 321 10.84 -13.23 -1.31
C VAL A 321 10.07 -11.92 -1.49
N GLU A 322 10.75 -10.82 -1.23
CA GLU A 322 10.19 -9.48 -1.31
C GLU A 322 11.02 -8.60 -2.23
N GLY A 323 10.45 -7.48 -2.65
CA GLY A 323 11.12 -6.53 -3.52
C GLY A 323 10.53 -5.13 -3.44
N ALA A 324 11.12 -4.23 -4.20
CA ALA A 324 10.61 -2.88 -4.39
C ALA A 324 10.95 -2.39 -5.79
N LEU A 325 10.14 -1.45 -6.27
CA LEU A 325 10.30 -0.83 -7.58
C LEU A 325 9.97 0.65 -7.48
N VAL A 326 10.83 1.49 -8.06
CA VAL A 326 10.62 2.93 -8.20
C VAL A 326 10.77 3.29 -9.67
N VAL A 327 9.81 4.06 -10.20
CA VAL A 327 9.91 4.69 -11.52
C VAL A 327 10.00 6.19 -11.31
N MET A 328 11.01 6.82 -11.90
CA MET A 328 11.32 8.23 -11.71
C MET A 328 11.59 8.90 -13.06
N ASP A 329 11.12 10.13 -13.21
CA ASP A 329 11.55 11.01 -14.31
C ASP A 329 12.98 11.52 -14.03
N PRO A 330 13.97 11.16 -14.85
CA PRO A 330 15.37 11.48 -14.58
C PRO A 330 15.69 12.97 -14.73
N HIS A 331 14.86 13.75 -15.43
CA HIS A 331 15.08 15.18 -15.62
C HIS A 331 14.48 16.04 -14.51
N THR A 332 13.42 15.55 -13.86
CA THR A 332 12.69 16.31 -12.85
C THR A 332 12.79 15.75 -11.43
N GLY A 333 13.18 14.48 -11.28
CA GLY A 333 13.19 13.78 -9.99
C GLY A 333 11.81 13.29 -9.54
N ARG A 334 10.76 13.55 -10.32
CA ARG A 334 9.38 13.15 -9.99
C ARG A 334 9.25 11.63 -9.96
N VAL A 335 8.76 11.10 -8.84
CA VAL A 335 8.45 9.68 -8.70
C VAL A 335 7.10 9.39 -9.35
N LEU A 336 7.13 8.70 -10.49
CA LEU A 336 5.92 8.38 -11.25
C LEU A 336 5.22 7.13 -10.71
N ALA A 337 5.98 6.20 -10.14
CA ALA A 337 5.44 5.02 -9.48
C ALA A 337 6.35 4.52 -8.36
N MET A 338 5.75 3.95 -7.31
CA MET A 338 6.45 3.36 -6.17
C MET A 338 5.72 2.13 -5.66
N VAL A 339 6.43 1.01 -5.57
CA VAL A 339 5.93 -0.25 -5.02
C VAL A 339 6.92 -0.72 -3.96
N GLY A 340 6.44 -0.90 -2.73
CA GLY A 340 7.27 -1.17 -1.54
C GLY A 340 7.33 -2.64 -1.11
N GLY A 341 6.60 -3.54 -1.78
CA GLY A 341 6.50 -4.95 -1.42
C GLY A 341 5.51 -5.69 -2.32
N PHE A 342 5.37 -7.00 -2.06
CA PHE A 342 4.38 -7.86 -2.73
C PHE A 342 2.95 -7.44 -2.41
N SER A 343 2.67 -7.17 -1.13
CA SER A 343 1.34 -6.78 -0.65
C SER A 343 1.45 -5.78 0.51
N TYR A 344 0.79 -4.64 0.36
CA TYR A 344 0.62 -3.62 1.40
C TYR A 344 -0.28 -4.12 2.54
N SER A 345 -1.30 -4.93 2.24
CA SER A 345 -2.19 -5.47 3.26
C SER A 345 -1.50 -6.51 4.16
N GLU A 346 -0.50 -7.20 3.64
CA GLU A 346 0.39 -8.06 4.41
C GLU A 346 1.47 -7.27 5.14
N SER A 347 2.13 -6.33 4.44
CA SER A 347 3.22 -5.54 5.00
C SER A 347 3.23 -4.10 4.49
N GLN A 348 2.94 -3.17 5.39
CA GLN A 348 3.00 -1.73 5.12
C GLN A 348 4.43 -1.16 5.08
N PHE A 349 5.45 -1.99 5.32
CA PHE A 349 6.85 -1.56 5.28
C PHE A 349 7.28 -1.28 3.83
N ASN A 350 7.59 -0.02 3.54
CA ASN A 350 7.94 0.44 2.20
C ASN A 350 9.42 0.18 1.90
N ARG A 351 9.72 -0.94 1.24
CA ARG A 351 11.10 -1.30 0.90
C ARG A 351 11.75 -0.36 -0.11
N ALA A 352 10.98 0.44 -0.85
CA ALA A 352 11.53 1.41 -1.78
C ALA A 352 12.32 2.52 -1.06
N THR A 353 11.85 2.92 0.12
CA THR A 353 12.37 4.08 0.88
C THR A 353 13.04 3.66 2.19
N GLN A 354 12.54 2.61 2.85
CA GLN A 354 12.93 2.24 4.22
C GLN A 354 13.89 1.05 4.29
N ALA A 355 13.89 0.15 3.30
CA ALA A 355 14.78 -1.01 3.30
C ALA A 355 16.19 -0.61 2.86
N LEU A 356 17.08 -0.47 3.85
CA LEU A 356 18.51 -0.30 3.58
C LEU A 356 19.13 -1.65 3.22
N ARG A 357 19.73 -1.73 2.03
CA ARG A 357 20.38 -2.93 1.49
C ARG A 357 21.68 -2.57 0.78
N GLN A 358 22.61 -3.52 0.76
CA GLN A 358 23.84 -3.39 -0.01
C GLN A 358 23.51 -3.40 -1.52
N PRO A 359 23.84 -2.34 -2.28
CA PRO A 359 23.61 -2.29 -3.73
C PRO A 359 24.59 -3.19 -4.49
N GLY A 360 25.70 -3.60 -3.86
CA GLY A 360 26.71 -4.42 -4.48
C GLY A 360 27.25 -3.80 -5.77
N SER A 361 27.38 -4.60 -6.81
CA SER A 361 27.92 -4.15 -8.10
C SER A 361 27.15 -3.00 -8.77
N SER A 362 25.89 -2.76 -8.40
CA SER A 362 25.13 -1.61 -8.92
C SER A 362 25.67 -0.26 -8.44
N PHE A 363 26.56 -0.24 -7.44
CA PHE A 363 27.31 0.96 -7.04
C PHE A 363 28.48 1.31 -7.97
N LYS A 364 29.03 0.33 -8.69
CA LYS A 364 30.26 0.51 -9.50
C LYS A 364 30.17 1.65 -10.51
N PRO A 365 29.05 1.88 -11.22
CA PRO A 365 28.95 3.01 -12.14
C PRO A 365 29.33 4.36 -11.53
N LEU A 366 29.09 4.59 -10.23
CA LEU A 366 29.48 5.82 -9.54
C LEU A 366 31.01 5.90 -9.33
N VAL A 367 31.66 4.78 -9.03
CA VAL A 367 33.13 4.69 -8.96
C VAL A 367 33.75 4.97 -10.33
N TYR A 368 33.17 4.41 -11.39
CA TYR A 368 33.65 4.60 -12.75
C TYR A 368 33.37 6.02 -13.27
N ALA A 369 32.23 6.62 -12.91
CA ALA A 369 31.96 8.02 -13.20
C ALA A 369 33.01 8.94 -12.56
N ALA A 370 33.36 8.70 -11.29
CA ALA A 370 34.44 9.42 -10.62
C ALA A 370 35.77 9.29 -11.36
N ALA A 371 36.09 8.10 -11.88
CA ALA A 371 37.31 7.89 -12.65
C ALA A 371 37.33 8.69 -13.95
N LEU A 372 36.22 8.65 -14.71
CA LEU A 372 36.11 9.36 -15.98
C LEU A 372 36.29 10.88 -15.81
N ASP A 373 35.68 11.45 -14.77
CA ASP A 373 35.81 12.87 -14.45
C ASP A 373 37.22 13.25 -13.93
N ASN A 374 38.04 12.26 -13.54
CA ASN A 374 39.40 12.44 -13.03
C ASN A 374 40.48 11.93 -14.00
N GLY A 375 40.20 11.98 -15.30
CA GLY A 375 41.21 11.77 -16.35
C GLY A 375 41.32 10.35 -16.88
N TYR A 376 40.56 9.40 -16.34
CA TYR A 376 40.42 8.10 -16.99
C TYR A 376 39.55 8.19 -18.24
N THR A 377 39.80 7.29 -19.19
CA THR A 377 38.99 7.14 -20.40
C THR A 377 38.45 5.72 -20.46
N PRO A 378 37.41 5.44 -21.27
CA PRO A 378 36.95 4.07 -21.49
C PRO A 378 38.04 3.10 -21.98
N SER A 379 39.09 3.63 -22.62
CA SER A 379 40.26 2.88 -23.11
C SER A 379 41.42 2.79 -22.11
N SER A 380 41.35 3.48 -20.96
CA SER A 380 42.38 3.37 -19.92
C SER A 380 42.52 1.91 -19.48
N VAL A 381 43.74 1.43 -19.34
CA VAL A 381 44.02 0.04 -18.98
C VAL A 381 44.15 -0.08 -17.46
N VAL A 382 43.37 -0.98 -16.87
CA VAL A 382 43.43 -1.34 -15.45
C VAL A 382 43.75 -2.82 -15.35
N MET A 383 44.65 -3.17 -14.43
CA MET A 383 45.07 -4.56 -14.25
C MET A 383 43.99 -5.38 -13.53
N ASP A 384 43.49 -6.45 -14.14
CA ASP A 384 42.67 -7.47 -13.50
C ASP A 384 43.52 -8.68 -13.15
N ALA A 385 44.21 -8.63 -12.01
CA ALA A 385 45.08 -9.68 -11.48
C ALA A 385 44.99 -9.69 -9.95
N PRO A 386 45.32 -10.82 -9.27
CA PRO A 386 45.21 -10.94 -7.83
C PRO A 386 45.71 -9.71 -7.07
N LEU A 387 44.92 -9.26 -6.09
CA LEU A 387 45.18 -8.08 -5.29
C LEU A 387 45.10 -8.44 -3.82
N GLN A 388 46.12 -8.06 -3.07
CA GLN A 388 46.14 -8.17 -1.62
C GLN A 388 46.35 -6.78 -1.03
N ILE A 389 45.47 -6.39 -0.13
CA ILE A 389 45.48 -5.08 0.53
C ILE A 389 45.78 -5.30 2.01
N ASP A 390 46.84 -4.63 2.48
CA ASP A 390 47.13 -4.52 3.91
C ASP A 390 46.18 -3.51 4.54
N LEU A 391 45.43 -3.96 5.55
CA LEU A 391 44.49 -3.12 6.30
C LEU A 391 45.14 -2.43 7.50
N GLY A 392 46.37 -2.81 7.86
CA GLY A 392 47.12 -2.27 8.98
C GLY A 392 47.37 -3.31 10.10
N PRO A 393 48.11 -2.90 11.15
CA PRO A 393 48.61 -3.82 12.19
C PRO A 393 47.48 -4.60 12.88
N GLY A 394 47.62 -5.93 12.91
CA GLY A 394 46.69 -6.83 13.59
C GLY A 394 45.42 -7.18 12.81
N MET A 395 45.24 -6.64 11.59
CA MET A 395 44.15 -7.03 10.69
C MET A 395 44.64 -8.02 9.63
N ALA A 396 43.80 -9.00 9.30
CA ALA A 396 44.06 -9.88 8.17
C ALA A 396 44.05 -9.07 6.86
N SER A 397 44.99 -9.35 5.97
CA SER A 397 45.01 -8.75 4.64
C SER A 397 43.71 -9.08 3.89
N TRP A 398 43.15 -8.12 3.18
CA TRP A 398 41.96 -8.32 2.37
C TRP A 398 42.33 -8.69 0.93
N GLN A 399 41.69 -9.73 0.40
CA GLN A 399 41.88 -10.22 -0.96
C GLN A 399 40.52 -10.23 -1.68
N PRO A 400 40.16 -9.18 -2.42
CA PRO A 400 38.93 -9.17 -3.21
C PRO A 400 39.04 -10.17 -4.37
N GLU A 401 37.97 -10.91 -4.62
CA GLU A 401 37.87 -11.88 -5.72
C GLU A 401 36.80 -11.48 -6.74
N ASN A 402 36.99 -11.89 -7.98
CA ASN A 402 35.98 -11.76 -9.04
C ASN A 402 34.99 -12.92 -8.95
N TYR A 403 33.72 -12.71 -9.31
CA TYR A 403 32.67 -13.75 -9.23
C TYR A 403 33.04 -15.06 -9.96
N GLY A 404 33.73 -14.98 -11.10
CA GLY A 404 34.16 -16.13 -11.89
C GLY A 404 35.49 -16.77 -11.47
N ASN A 405 36.16 -16.24 -10.44
CA ASN A 405 37.50 -16.66 -9.99
C ASN A 405 38.57 -16.71 -11.09
N ASP A 406 38.40 -15.92 -12.14
CA ASP A 406 39.34 -15.74 -13.24
C ASP A 406 39.93 -14.33 -13.23
N PHE A 407 40.91 -14.10 -14.10
CA PHE A 407 41.62 -12.83 -14.26
C PHE A 407 41.84 -12.55 -15.74
N LEU A 408 41.50 -11.33 -16.19
CA LEU A 408 41.69 -10.92 -17.57
C LEU A 408 43.11 -10.42 -17.86
N GLY A 409 43.90 -10.12 -16.82
CA GLY A 409 45.15 -9.38 -16.96
C GLY A 409 44.88 -7.90 -17.29
N PRO A 410 45.71 -7.23 -18.09
CA PRO A 410 45.46 -5.85 -18.51
C PRO A 410 44.16 -5.76 -19.32
N ALA A 411 43.16 -5.03 -18.83
CA ALA A 411 41.88 -4.85 -19.50
C ALA A 411 41.44 -3.38 -19.51
N THR A 412 40.61 -3.00 -20.48
CA THR A 412 40.13 -1.62 -20.57
C THR A 412 39.12 -1.30 -19.45
N LEU A 413 39.04 -0.03 -19.06
CA LEU A 413 38.05 0.46 -18.09
C LEU A 413 36.62 0.08 -18.50
N ARG A 414 36.31 0.19 -19.80
CA ARG A 414 35.03 -0.26 -20.37
C ARG A 414 34.75 -1.73 -20.06
N THR A 415 35.70 -2.61 -20.35
CA THR A 415 35.58 -4.04 -20.06
C THR A 415 35.39 -4.30 -18.55
N GLY A 416 36.07 -3.51 -17.71
CA GLY A 416 35.96 -3.60 -16.26
C GLY A 416 34.54 -3.40 -15.73
N ILE A 417 33.82 -2.38 -16.24
CA ILE A 417 32.43 -2.13 -15.84
C ILE A 417 31.45 -3.10 -16.52
N GLU A 418 31.63 -3.42 -17.80
CA GLU A 418 30.78 -4.36 -18.56
C GLU A 418 30.73 -5.75 -17.91
N LEU A 419 31.89 -6.25 -17.46
CA LEU A 419 32.02 -7.54 -16.81
C LEU A 419 31.97 -7.45 -15.28
N SER A 420 31.72 -6.27 -14.74
CA SER A 420 31.64 -6.01 -13.30
C SER A 420 32.85 -6.57 -12.52
N ARG A 421 34.07 -6.32 -12.99
CA ARG A 421 35.30 -6.86 -12.38
C ARG A 421 35.57 -6.20 -11.02
N ASN A 422 35.51 -6.99 -9.95
CA ASN A 422 35.70 -6.51 -8.57
C ASN A 422 37.12 -5.97 -8.39
N VAL A 423 38.13 -6.72 -8.82
CA VAL A 423 39.53 -6.36 -8.58
C VAL A 423 39.93 -5.10 -9.32
N MET A 424 39.50 -4.93 -10.58
CA MET A 424 39.69 -3.67 -11.32
C MET A 424 39.03 -2.48 -10.61
N THR A 425 37.81 -2.67 -10.10
CA THR A 425 37.08 -1.61 -9.38
C THR A 425 37.81 -1.19 -8.11
N VAL A 426 38.33 -2.15 -7.34
CA VAL A 426 39.11 -1.85 -6.13
C VAL A 426 40.40 -1.13 -6.46
N ARG A 427 41.15 -1.56 -7.49
CA ARG A 427 42.37 -0.88 -7.94
C ARG A 427 42.09 0.55 -8.37
N LEU A 428 41.01 0.76 -9.13
CA LEU A 428 40.58 2.08 -9.56
C LEU A 428 40.28 2.98 -8.36
N ALA A 429 39.52 2.49 -7.39
CA ALA A 429 39.20 3.23 -6.17
C ALA A 429 40.44 3.51 -5.30
N GLN A 430 41.41 2.58 -5.28
CA GLN A 430 42.68 2.74 -4.58
C GLN A 430 43.56 3.81 -5.24
N ASP A 431 43.62 3.84 -6.56
CA ASP A 431 44.40 4.83 -7.32
C ASP A 431 43.81 6.24 -7.18
N MET A 432 42.49 6.37 -7.33
CA MET A 432 41.78 7.65 -7.16
C MET A 432 41.74 8.15 -5.71
N GLY A 433 41.77 7.22 -4.75
CA GLY A 433 41.53 7.48 -3.34
C GLY A 433 40.04 7.47 -2.96
N MET A 434 39.73 6.79 -1.85
CA MET A 434 38.36 6.68 -1.35
C MET A 434 37.68 7.99 -0.92
N PRO A 435 38.36 9.06 -0.47
CA PRO A 435 37.71 10.35 -0.21
C PRO A 435 36.98 10.91 -1.44
N LEU A 436 37.56 10.76 -2.64
CA LEU A 436 36.93 11.19 -3.89
C LEU A 436 35.71 10.33 -4.20
N VAL A 437 35.79 9.01 -4.04
CA VAL A 437 34.64 8.11 -4.23
C VAL A 437 33.51 8.44 -3.26
N ALA A 438 33.83 8.76 -2.01
CA ALA A 438 32.87 9.19 -0.99
C ALA A 438 32.18 10.52 -1.36
N GLU A 439 32.95 11.47 -1.92
CA GLU A 439 32.40 12.72 -2.41
C GLU A 439 31.42 12.50 -3.57
N TYR A 440 31.76 11.63 -4.54
CA TYR A 440 30.86 11.27 -5.63
C TYR A 440 29.59 10.60 -5.10
N ALA A 441 29.70 9.66 -4.18
CA ALA A 441 28.54 9.05 -3.56
C ALA A 441 27.60 10.11 -2.93
N LYS A 442 28.16 11.11 -2.24
CA LYS A 442 27.39 12.21 -1.68
C LYS A 442 26.74 13.09 -2.75
N ARG A 443 27.47 13.45 -3.80
CA ARG A 443 26.96 14.26 -4.93
C ARG A 443 25.81 13.57 -5.68
N PHE A 444 25.89 12.25 -5.83
CA PHE A 444 24.86 11.40 -6.42
C PHE A 444 23.69 11.10 -5.46
N GLY A 445 23.77 11.54 -4.20
CA GLY A 445 22.70 11.38 -3.22
C GLY A 445 22.54 9.95 -2.68
N ILE A 446 23.45 9.03 -2.98
CA ILE A 446 23.32 7.62 -2.57
C ILE A 446 23.68 7.37 -1.10
N TYR A 447 24.61 8.17 -0.55
CA TYR A 447 25.03 8.15 0.85
C TYR A 447 25.27 9.58 1.34
N ASP A 448 24.81 9.93 2.53
CA ASP A 448 25.05 11.26 3.10
C ASP A 448 26.49 11.37 3.64
N ASN A 449 26.95 10.30 4.28
CA ASN A 449 28.29 10.17 4.87
C ASN A 449 28.82 8.74 4.62
N MET A 450 29.53 8.55 3.51
CA MET A 450 30.15 7.26 3.18
C MET A 450 31.50 7.10 3.89
N GLN A 451 31.74 5.98 4.57
CA GLN A 451 33.08 5.69 5.09
C GLN A 451 34.06 5.47 3.93
N PRO A 452 35.24 6.11 3.91
CA PRO A 452 36.17 6.02 2.78
C PRO A 452 37.05 4.75 2.85
N VAL A 453 36.42 3.58 2.84
CA VAL A 453 37.10 2.26 2.84
C VAL A 453 36.87 1.50 1.53
N LEU A 454 37.86 0.74 1.07
CA LEU A 454 37.87 0.15 -0.29
C LEU A 454 36.72 -0.85 -0.55
N SER A 455 36.19 -1.52 0.48
CA SER A 455 35.01 -2.38 0.33
C SER A 455 33.77 -1.61 -0.14
N MET A 456 33.67 -0.31 0.14
CA MET A 456 32.56 0.53 -0.31
C MET A 456 32.56 0.70 -1.84
N ALA A 457 33.72 0.60 -2.50
CA ALA A 457 33.79 0.60 -3.96
C ALA A 457 33.08 -0.61 -4.60
N LEU A 458 32.85 -1.67 -3.83
CA LEU A 458 32.09 -2.86 -4.24
C LEU A 458 30.62 -2.82 -3.78
N GLY A 459 30.16 -1.70 -3.22
CA GLY A 459 28.78 -1.51 -2.75
C GLY A 459 28.48 -2.19 -1.42
N ALA A 460 29.44 -2.18 -0.48
CA ALA A 460 29.27 -2.75 0.86
C ALA A 460 28.44 -1.86 1.83
N GLY A 461 28.19 -0.60 1.47
CA GLY A 461 27.31 0.30 2.22
C GLY A 461 25.84 -0.01 1.98
N GLU A 462 24.96 0.40 2.90
CA GLU A 462 23.51 0.18 2.75
C GLU A 462 22.80 1.44 2.28
N THR A 463 21.94 1.30 1.26
CA THR A 463 21.12 2.39 0.71
C THR A 463 19.73 1.88 0.33
N SER A 464 18.84 2.75 -0.13
CA SER A 464 17.48 2.38 -0.56
C SER A 464 17.34 2.38 -2.08
N VAL A 465 16.28 1.73 -2.58
CA VAL A 465 15.95 1.71 -4.01
C VAL A 465 15.73 3.13 -4.53
N LEU A 466 15.04 3.98 -3.77
CA LEU A 466 14.82 5.38 -4.15
C LEU A 466 16.15 6.11 -4.37
N ARG A 467 17.10 5.99 -3.43
CA ARG A 467 18.42 6.62 -3.55
C ARG A 467 19.24 6.07 -4.72
N MET A 468 19.14 4.76 -4.99
CA MET A 468 19.74 4.14 -6.17
C MET A 468 19.18 4.70 -7.47
N VAL A 469 17.86 4.77 -7.60
CA VAL A 469 17.20 5.31 -8.81
C VAL A 469 17.54 6.78 -8.99
N SER A 470 17.58 7.56 -7.90
CA SER A 470 18.02 8.96 -7.95
C SER A 470 19.46 9.11 -8.45
N ALA A 471 20.37 8.26 -8.00
CA ALA A 471 21.76 8.29 -8.46
C ALA A 471 21.88 7.94 -9.95
N TYR A 472 21.11 6.95 -10.44
CA TYR A 472 21.13 6.59 -11.87
C TYR A 472 20.47 7.67 -12.75
N ALA A 473 19.46 8.38 -12.24
CA ALA A 473 18.87 9.52 -12.92
C ALA A 473 19.89 10.63 -13.20
N VAL A 474 20.85 10.87 -12.29
CA VAL A 474 21.95 11.83 -12.52
C VAL A 474 22.82 11.40 -13.70
N LEU A 475 23.04 10.10 -13.91
CA LEU A 475 23.79 9.61 -15.07
C LEU A 475 23.01 9.86 -16.37
N ASP A 476 21.72 9.52 -16.37
CA ASP A 476 20.85 9.65 -17.55
C ASP A 476 20.63 11.10 -17.97
N ASN A 477 20.46 12.02 -17.01
CA ASN A 477 20.15 13.41 -17.28
C ASN A 477 21.37 14.30 -17.60
N GLY A 478 22.55 13.71 -17.78
CA GLY A 478 23.78 14.42 -18.11
C GLY A 478 24.51 15.05 -16.93
N GLY A 479 24.43 14.45 -15.74
CA GLY A 479 25.23 14.83 -14.57
C GLY A 479 24.60 15.89 -13.67
N ARG A 480 23.27 16.08 -13.75
CA ARG A 480 22.55 17.09 -12.96
C ARG A 480 21.88 16.45 -11.75
N ALA A 481 22.11 17.03 -10.58
CA ALA A 481 21.40 16.63 -9.38
C ALA A 481 19.88 16.90 -9.54
N ILE A 482 19.09 15.88 -9.22
CA ILE A 482 17.63 15.97 -9.09
C ILE A 482 17.27 16.09 -7.60
N LYS A 483 16.09 16.65 -7.32
CA LYS A 483 15.58 16.83 -5.96
C LYS A 483 14.21 16.21 -5.81
#